data_AF-A0A139BT22-F1
#
_entry.id   AF-A0A139BT22-F1
#
_cell.length_a   1.000
_cell.length_b   1.000
_cell.length_c   1.000
_cell.angle_alpha   90.00
_cell.angle_beta   90.00
_cell.angle_gamma   90.00
#
_symmetry.space_group_name_H-M   'P 1'
#
loop_
_entity.id
_entity.type
_entity.pdbx_description
1 polymer ?
#
loop_
_entity_poly.entity_id
_entity_poly.type
_entity_poly.pdbx_seq_one_letter_code
_entity_poly.pdbx_strand_id
1 'polypeptide(L)' 'MKRMLFNATQPEELRVAIVDGQKLIDLDIETAGKEQRKS' A
#
# COMPACT_ATOMS: atom_id res chain seq x y z
N MET A 1 -18.86 0.00 1.14
CA MET A 1 -18.34 1.06 0.25
C MET A 1 -16.84 0.86 0.14
N LYS A 2 -16.35 0.70 -1.09
CA LYS A 2 -14.91 0.54 -1.36
C LYS A 2 -14.20 1.89 -1.22
N ARG A 3 -13.08 1.90 -0.49
CA ARG A 3 -12.20 3.06 -0.33
C ARG A 3 -10.75 2.62 -0.44
N MET A 4 -9.92 3.53 -0.95
CA MET A 4 -8.47 3.38 -1.01
C MET A 4 -7.87 4.19 0.15
N LEU A 5 -6.99 3.57 0.92
CA LEU A 5 -6.29 4.18 2.06
C LEU A 5 -4.79 4.24 1.75
N PHE A 6 -4.17 5.38 2.07
CA PHE A 6 -2.74 5.59 1.93
C PHE A 6 -2.11 5.81 3.30
N ASN A 7 -1.01 5.14 3.59
CA ASN A 7 -0.15 5.44 4.74
C ASN A 7 1.27 5.72 4.23
N ALA A 8 1.67 6.99 4.32
CA ALA A 8 2.97 7.52 3.92
C ALA A 8 3.69 8.20 5.11
N THR A 9 3.41 7.75 6.34
CA THR A 9 4.04 8.31 7.55
C THR A 9 5.49 7.86 7.72
N GLN A 10 5.87 6.75 7.07
CA GLN A 10 7.23 6.24 7.00
C GLN A 10 7.85 6.67 5.66
N PRO A 11 8.98 7.41 5.63
CA PRO A 11 9.64 7.78 4.37
C PRO A 11 10.22 6.57 3.61
N GLU A 12 10.51 5.48 4.31
CA GLU A 12 11.02 4.24 3.74
C GLU A 12 9.95 3.32 3.15
N GLU A 13 8.66 3.56 3.45
CA GLU A 13 7.58 2.64 3.11
C GLU A 13 6.26 3.36 2.83
N LEU A 14 5.72 3.12 1.64
CA LEU A 14 4.37 3.54 1.27
C LEU A 14 3.45 2.32 1.32
N ARG A 15 2.34 2.44 2.07
CA ARG A 15 1.29 1.41 2.10
C ARG A 15 0.04 1.91 1.41
N VAL A 16 -0.50 1.09 0.53
CA VAL A 16 -1.78 1.34 -0.14
C VAL A 16 -2.71 0.17 0.14
N ALA A 17 -3.90 0.45 0.67
CA ALA A 17 -4.89 -0.58 0.99
C ALA A 17 -6.22 -0.29 0.30
N ILE A 18 -6.83 -1.32 -0.27
CA ILE A 18 -8.23 -1.29 -0.70
C ILE A 18 -9.06 -1.95 0.40
N VAL A 19 -10.04 -1.23 0.91
CA VAL A 19 -10.95 -1.77 1.93
C VAL A 19 -12.40 -1.60 1.49
N ASP A 20 -13.26 -2.55 1.84
CA ASP A 20 -14.70 -2.43 1.75
C ASP A 20 -15.29 -2.36 3.16
N GLY A 21 -15.68 -1.15 3.58
CA GLY A 21 -16.01 -0.89 4.98
C GLY A 21 -14.79 -1.07 5.88
N GLN A 22 -14.84 -2.07 6.76
CA GLN A 22 -13.75 -2.44 7.69
C GLN A 22 -12.97 -3.69 7.22
N LYS A 23 -13.32 -4.26 6.06
CA LYS A 23 -12.67 -5.46 5.53
C LYS A 23 -11.54 -5.07 4.58
N LEU A 24 -10.33 -5.56 4.83
CA LEU A 24 -9.21 -5.47 3.90
C LEU A 24 -9.46 -6.36 2.68
N ILE A 25 -9.36 -5.78 1.50
CA ILE A 25 -9.52 -6.47 0.22
C ILE A 25 -8.17 -6.67 -0.44
N ASP A 26 -7.32 -5.65 -0.42
CA ASP A 26 -6.00 -5.69 -1.03
C ASP A 26 -5.02 -4.79 -0.25
N LEU A 27 -3.74 -5.15 -0.26
CA LEU A 27 -2.66 -4.44 0.41
C LEU A 27 -1.39 -4.51 -0.43
N ASP A 28 -0.91 -3.34 -0.83
CA ASP A 28 0.38 -3.18 -1.50
C ASP A 28 1.33 -2.35 -0.62
N ILE A 29 2.60 -2.74 -0.60
CA ILE A 29 3.65 -2.12 0.21
C ILE A 29 4.86 -1.87 -0.67
N GLU A 30 5.18 -0.59 -0.88
CA GLU A 30 6.35 -0.17 -1.62
C GLU A 30 7.44 0.30 -0.65
N THR A 31 8.61 -0.34 -0.69
CA THR A 31 9.78 0.09 0.08
C THR A 31 10.68 0.98 -0.77
N ALA A 32 10.97 2.19 -0.30
CA ALA A 32 11.93 3.09 -0.93
C ALA A 32 13.32 2.41 -0.97
N GLY A 33 13.84 2.14 -2.16
CA GLY A 33 15.16 1.55 -2.38
C GLY A 33 15.18 0.09 -2.87
N LYS A 34 14.03 -0.61 -2.91
CA LYS A 34 13.89 -1.79 -3.76
C LYS A 34 13.30 -1.33 -5.10
N GLU A 35 14.17 -0.87 -6.00
CA GLU A 35 13.82 -0.88 -7.43
C GLU A 35 13.30 -2.28 -7.76
N GLN A 36 12.07 -2.37 -8.26
CA GLN A 36 11.57 -3.62 -8.83
C GLN A 36 12.53 -4.00 -9.97
N ARG A 37 13.42 -4.96 -9.69
CA ARG A 37 14.03 -5.73 -10.76
C ARG A 37 12.91 -6.51 -11.42
N LYS A 38 12.26 -5.92 -12.43
CA LYS A 38 11.52 -6.67 -13.43
C LYS A 38 12.55 -7.56 -14.13
N SER A 39 12.61 -8.83 -13.73
CA SER A 39 13.24 -9.90 -14.51
C SER A 39 12.22 -10.48 -15.48
#